data_AF-A0A346AHE5-F1
#
_entry.id   AF-A0A346AHE5-F1
#
_cell.length_a   1.000
_cell.length_b   1.000
_cell.length_c   1.000
_cell.angle_alpha   90.00
_cell.angle_beta   90.00
_cell.angle_gamma   90.00
#
_symmetry.space_group_name_H-M   'P 1'
#
loop_
_entity.id
_entity.type
_entity.pdbx_description
1 polymer ?
#
loop_
_entity_poly.entity_id
_entity_poly.type
_entity_poly.pdbx_seq_one_letter_code
_entity_poly.pdbx_strand_id
1 'polypeptide(L)'
;MAETLDKNDVTETVAAAARMICAEQPDVPEPASIADLDSFSMVQIVLELENIYHVRLLELIEEFDGAEFSELADVIMKCVARDQ
;
A
#
# COMPACT_ATOMS: atom_id res chain seq x y z
N MET A 1 -2.88 -5.27 -23.59
CA MET A 1 -3.85 -4.19 -23.34
C MET A 1 -3.24 -3.39 -22.21
N ALA A 2 -2.92 -2.12 -22.42
CA ALA A 2 -2.42 -1.29 -21.32
C ALA A 2 -3.65 -1.00 -20.44
N GLU A 3 -3.88 -1.84 -19.44
CA GLU A 3 -4.82 -1.53 -18.37
C GLU A 3 -4.24 -0.29 -17.68
N THR A 4 -4.83 0.86 -17.96
CA THR A 4 -4.50 2.11 -17.28
C THR A 4 -4.82 1.88 -15.81
N LEU A 5 -3.80 1.77 -14.98
CA LEU A 5 -3.95 1.64 -13.53
C LEU A 5 -4.70 2.89 -13.03
N ASP A 6 -5.89 2.73 -12.45
CA ASP A 6 -6.63 3.85 -11.85
C ASP A 6 -6.22 4.04 -10.39
N LYS A 7 -6.05 5.29 -9.96
CA LYS A 7 -5.65 5.60 -8.59
C LYS A 7 -6.67 5.06 -7.57
N ASN A 8 -7.96 5.07 -7.87
CA ASN A 8 -8.97 4.57 -6.95
C ASN A 8 -8.85 3.06 -6.77
N ASP A 9 -8.65 2.31 -7.86
CA ASP A 9 -8.43 0.87 -7.80
C ASP A 9 -7.17 0.53 -6.97
N VAL A 10 -6.09 1.30 -7.14
CA VAL A 10 -4.87 1.14 -6.33
C VAL A 10 -5.14 1.46 -4.87
N THR A 11 -5.88 2.55 -4.58
CA THR A 11 -6.23 2.94 -3.22
C THR A 11 -7.08 1.88 -2.53
N GLU A 12 -8.06 1.31 -3.22
CA GLU A 12 -8.89 0.20 -2.72
C GLU A 12 -8.05 -1.05 -2.47
N THR A 13 -7.08 -1.34 -3.33
CA THR A 13 -6.16 -2.47 -3.15
C THR A 13 -5.26 -2.27 -1.93
N VAL A 14 -4.72 -1.06 -1.73
CA VAL A 14 -3.93 -0.70 -0.53
C VAL A 14 -4.76 -0.89 0.73
N ALA A 15 -5.99 -0.36 0.75
CA ALA A 15 -6.90 -0.50 1.89
C ALA A 15 -7.26 -1.98 2.13
N ALA A 16 -7.51 -2.76 1.08
CA ALA A 16 -7.82 -4.18 1.20
C ALA A 16 -6.65 -4.99 1.78
N ALA A 17 -5.42 -4.72 1.33
CA ALA A 17 -4.21 -5.34 1.88
C ALA A 17 -4.03 -4.98 3.37
N ALA A 18 -4.23 -3.71 3.73
CA ALA A 18 -4.17 -3.27 5.13
C ALA A 18 -5.20 -3.99 6.01
N ARG A 19 -6.46 -4.06 5.56
CA ARG A 19 -7.51 -4.79 6.29
C ARG A 19 -7.21 -6.27 6.41
N MET A 20 -6.69 -6.91 5.35
CA MET A 20 -6.34 -8.32 5.36
C MET A 20 -5.26 -8.62 6.41
N ILE A 21 -4.17 -7.85 6.40
CA ILE A 21 -3.04 -8.05 7.31
C ILE A 21 -3.44 -7.75 8.76
N CYS A 22 -4.20 -6.68 9.01
CA CYS A 22 -4.70 -6.39 10.35
C CYS A 22 -5.70 -7.45 10.84
N ALA A 23 -6.54 -8.01 9.97
CA ALA A 23 -7.50 -9.05 10.33
C ALA A 23 -6.83 -10.39 10.75
N GLU A 24 -5.58 -10.63 10.34
CA GLU A 24 -4.80 -11.79 10.82
C GLU A 24 -4.32 -11.61 12.26
N GLN A 25 -4.40 -10.40 12.82
CA GLN A 25 -3.96 -10.08 14.16
C GLN A 25 -5.19 -9.85 15.08
N PRO A 26 -5.45 -10.71 16.08
CA PRO A 26 -6.70 -10.68 16.85
C PRO A 26 -6.87 -9.42 17.72
N ASP A 27 -5.79 -8.71 18.03
CA ASP A 27 -5.78 -7.52 18.88
C ASP A 27 -5.63 -6.21 18.07
N VAL A 28 -5.59 -6.26 16.74
CA VAL A 28 -5.46 -5.09 15.87
C VAL A 28 -6.81 -4.75 15.23
N PRO A 29 -7.32 -3.52 15.41
CA PRO A 29 -8.57 -3.10 14.77
C PRO A 29 -8.41 -2.98 13.25
N GLU A 30 -9.54 -2.92 12.54
CA GLU A 30 -9.54 -2.63 11.11
C GLU A 30 -8.99 -1.21 10.87
N PRO A 31 -7.95 -1.04 10.03
CA PRO A 31 -7.35 0.26 9.79
C PRO A 31 -8.22 1.10 8.86
N ALA A 32 -8.42 2.38 9.20
CA ALA A 32 -9.10 3.35 8.34
C ALA A 32 -8.10 4.13 7.46
N SER A 33 -6.84 4.19 7.89
CA SER A 33 -5.77 4.96 7.29
C SER A 33 -4.40 4.29 7.47
N ILE A 34 -3.36 4.79 6.80
CA ILE A 34 -1.98 4.34 7.03
C ILE A 34 -1.51 4.71 8.45
N ALA A 35 -1.97 5.84 8.98
CA ALA A 35 -1.60 6.28 10.33
C ALA A 35 -2.07 5.33 11.44
N ASP A 36 -3.05 4.47 11.17
CA ASP A 36 -3.52 3.44 12.09
C ASP A 36 -2.61 2.19 12.12
N LEU A 37 -1.67 2.08 11.17
CA LEU A 37 -0.81 0.92 11.02
C LEU A 37 0.43 1.04 11.90
N ASP A 38 0.78 -0.06 12.57
CA ASP A 38 2.09 -0.19 13.17
C ASP A 38 3.18 -0.41 12.10
N SER A 39 4.44 -0.16 12.47
CA SER A 39 5.56 -0.25 11.54
C SER A 39 5.78 -1.64 10.96
N PHE A 40 5.36 -2.71 11.65
CA PHE A 40 5.48 -4.07 11.14
C PHE A 40 4.37 -4.37 10.11
N SER A 41 3.11 -4.05 10.44
CA SER A 41 1.98 -4.17 9.50
C SER A 41 2.24 -3.35 8.22
N MET A 42 2.80 -2.15 8.35
CA MET A 42 3.18 -1.31 7.21
C MET A 42 4.18 -2.03 6.27
N VAL A 43 5.21 -2.67 6.81
CA VAL A 43 6.18 -3.44 6.01
C VAL A 43 5.50 -4.62 5.29
N GLN A 44 4.60 -5.34 5.97
CA GLN A 44 3.87 -6.45 5.36
C GLN A 44 2.98 -5.98 4.21
N ILE A 45 2.27 -4.86 4.40
CA ILE A 45 1.41 -4.26 3.37
C ILE A 45 2.24 -3.85 2.17
N VAL A 46 3.39 -3.21 2.39
CA VAL A 46 4.31 -2.82 1.33
C VAL A 46 4.79 -4.02 0.53
N LEU A 47 5.22 -5.10 1.18
CA LEU A 47 5.66 -6.34 0.52
C LEU A 47 4.55 -6.97 -0.33
N GLU A 48 3.31 -6.97 0.16
CA GLU A 48 2.16 -7.49 -0.60
C GLU A 48 1.89 -6.62 -1.84
N LEU A 49 1.97 -5.28 -1.70
CA LEU A 49 1.78 -4.35 -2.81
C LEU A 49 2.92 -4.44 -3.84
N GLU A 50 4.17 -4.64 -3.41
CA GLU A 50 5.29 -4.94 -4.32
C GLU A 50 5.02 -6.20 -5.14
N ASN A 51 4.48 -7.25 -4.50
CA ASN A 51 4.14 -8.50 -5.18
C ASN A 51 2.99 -8.33 -6.18
N ILE A 52 1.96 -7.54 -5.85
CA ILE A 52 0.80 -7.26 -6.72
C ILE A 52 1.21 -6.43 -7.94
N TYR A 53 1.95 -5.35 -7.72
CA TYR A 53 2.27 -4.37 -8.78
C TYR A 53 3.63 -4.58 -9.42
N HIS A 54 4.40 -5.57 -8.97
CA HIS A 54 5.77 -5.86 -9.43
C HIS A 54 6.71 -4.65 -9.39
N VAL A 55 6.61 -3.85 -8.32
CA VAL A 55 7.44 -2.65 -8.09
C VAL A 55 8.30 -2.82 -6.84
N ARG A 56 9.26 -1.92 -6.64
CA ARG A 56 10.05 -1.78 -5.41
C ARG A 56 9.59 -0.55 -4.64
N LEU A 57 9.06 -0.76 -3.44
CA LEU A 57 8.44 0.21 -2.54
C LEU A 57 9.12 0.26 -1.18
N LEU A 58 9.80 -0.81 -0.73
CA LEU A 58 10.47 -0.84 0.57
C LEU A 58 11.47 0.30 0.75
N GLU A 59 12.24 0.64 -0.27
CA GLU A 59 13.19 1.77 -0.21
C GLU A 59 12.48 3.13 -0.10
N LEU A 60 11.26 3.24 -0.64
CA LEU A 60 10.49 4.48 -0.66
C LEU A 60 9.68 4.70 0.61
N ILE A 61 9.39 3.61 1.34
CA ILE A 61 8.64 3.68 2.60
C ILE A 61 9.46 4.34 3.72
N GLU A 62 10.80 4.30 3.65
CA GLU A 62 11.66 4.95 4.64
C GLU A 62 11.49 6.48 4.65
N GLU A 63 11.15 7.05 3.50
CA GLU A 63 10.91 8.49 3.31
C GLU A 63 9.41 8.83 3.26
N PHE A 64 8.53 7.84 3.40
CA PHE A 64 7.08 8.06 3.31
C PHE A 64 6.53 8.61 4.63
N ASP A 65 5.93 9.81 4.56
CA ASP A 65 5.32 10.50 5.70
C ASP A 65 3.79 10.64 5.57
N GLY A 66 3.20 10.03 4.55
CA GLY A 66 1.76 10.07 4.30
C GLY A 66 0.95 9.31 5.36
N ALA A 67 -0.29 9.74 5.56
CA ALA A 67 -1.22 9.17 6.54
C ALA A 67 -2.38 8.43 5.87
N GLU A 68 -2.64 8.67 4.59
CA GLU A 68 -3.79 8.14 3.86
C GLU A 68 -3.39 7.01 2.89
N PHE A 69 -4.28 6.03 2.70
CA PHE A 69 -4.08 4.98 1.70
C PHE A 69 -3.92 5.54 0.28
N SER A 70 -4.59 6.66 -0.01
CA SER A 70 -4.51 7.34 -1.30
C SER A 70 -3.14 7.95 -1.58
N GLU A 71 -2.38 8.31 -0.54
CA GLU A 71 -1.02 8.83 -0.67
C GLU A 71 -0.05 7.70 -1.00
N LEU A 72 -0.22 6.53 -0.37
CA LEU A 72 0.56 5.34 -0.73
C LEU A 72 0.24 4.89 -2.16
N ALA A 73 -1.03 4.98 -2.58
CA ALA A 73 -1.43 4.73 -3.96
C ALA A 73 -0.74 5.66 -4.97
N ASP A 74 -0.54 6.94 -4.63
CA ASP A 74 0.23 7.87 -5.47
C ASP A 74 1.69 7.44 -5.64
N VAL A 75 2.30 6.88 -4.59
CA VAL A 75 3.68 6.35 -4.65
C VAL A 75 3.73 5.16 -5.60
N ILE A 76 2.80 4.20 -5.46
CA ILE A 76 2.72 3.02 -6.32
C ILE A 76 2.53 3.42 -7.78
N MET A 77 1.59 4.33 -8.06
CA MET A 77 1.35 4.86 -9.41
C MET A 77 2.62 5.47 -10.02
N LYS A 78 3.39 6.24 -9.23
CA LYS A 78 4.67 6.80 -9.68
C LYS A 78 5.71 5.72 -9.97
N CYS A 79 5.76 4.65 -9.18
CA CYS A 79 6.68 3.53 -9.40
C CYS A 79 6.32 2.75 -10.65
N VAL A 80 5.04 2.38 -10.82
CA VAL A 80 4.56 1.67 -12.01
C VAL A 80 4.83 2.48 -13.27
N ALA A 81 4.66 3.81 -13.23
CA ALA A 81 4.97 4.68 -14.36
C ALA A 81 6.49 4.82 -14.66
N ARG A 82 7.37 4.52 -13.68
CA ARG A 82 8.83 4.58 -13.83
C ARG A 82 9.46 3.27 -14.30
N ASP A 83 8.83 2.13 -13.97
CA ASP A 83 9.28 0.79 -14.36
C ASP A 83 8.77 0.34 -15.75
N GLN A 84 8.02 1.19 -16.47
CA GLN A 84 7.56 0.98 -17.86
C GLN A 84 8.52 1.52 -18.93
#